data_AF-W7WH13-F1
#
_entry.id   AF-W7WH13-F1
#
_cell.length_a   1.000
_cell.length_b   1.000
_cell.length_c   1.000
_cell.angle_alpha   90.00
_cell.angle_beta   90.00
_cell.angle_gamma   90.00
#
_symmetry.space_group_name_H-M   'P 1'
#
loop_
_entity.id
_entity.type
_entity.pdbx_description
1 polymer ?
#
loop_
_entity_poly.entity_id
_entity_poly.type
_entity_poly.pdbx_seq_one_letter_code
_entity_poly.pdbx_strand_id
1 'polypeptide(L)'
;MPSSAPSALSAEIAATAARLVVEEGLEYGPAKQRALKLLGHRGLPARDLPDNDLLEYEVRTYIELFCAETQPRELAALREVALAGWSGWPSSART
;
A
#
# COMPACT_ATOMS: atom_id res chain seq x y z
N MET A 1 -1.15 15.47 -1.75
CA MET A 1 0.13 15.75 -2.44
C MET A 1 1.21 15.74 -1.37
N PRO A 2 2.32 14.99 -1.55
CA PRO A 2 3.35 14.86 -0.51
C PRO A 2 3.88 16.24 -0.09
N SER A 3 4.11 16.42 1.21
CA SER A 3 4.35 17.73 1.84
C SER A 3 5.73 18.35 1.54
N SER A 4 6.59 17.70 0.76
CA SER A 4 7.82 18.21 0.14
C SER A 4 8.24 17.28 -0.99
N ALA A 5 8.95 17.79 -2.01
CA ALA A 5 9.39 16.98 -3.14
C ALA A 5 10.37 15.88 -2.66
N PRO A 6 10.07 14.59 -2.88
CA PRO A 6 10.93 13.52 -2.41
C PRO A 6 12.27 13.49 -3.15
N SER A 7 13.30 13.00 -2.49
CA SER A 7 14.55 12.66 -3.18
C SER A 7 14.28 11.54 -4.20
N ALA A 8 15.08 11.48 -5.27
CA ALA A 8 14.95 10.43 -6.29
C ALA A 8 15.00 9.03 -5.67
N LEU A 9 15.88 8.83 -4.68
CA LEU A 9 15.97 7.58 -3.94
C LEU A 9 14.71 7.30 -3.11
N SER A 10 14.16 8.30 -2.42
CA SER A 10 12.93 8.15 -1.63
C SER A 10 11.74 7.75 -2.53
N ALA A 11 11.63 8.37 -3.72
CA ALA A 11 10.62 8.02 -4.71
C ALA A 11 10.80 6.59 -5.25
N GLU A 12 12.03 6.17 -5.54
CA GLU A 12 12.32 4.80 -5.99
C GLU A 12 12.00 3.74 -4.92
N ILE A 13 12.33 4.03 -3.65
CA ILE A 13 11.94 3.19 -2.51
C ILE A 13 10.42 3.14 -2.38
N ALA A 14 9.72 4.27 -2.52
CA ALA A 14 8.26 4.33 -2.43
C ALA A 14 7.58 3.50 -3.53
N ALA A 15 8.02 3.63 -4.78
CA ALA A 15 7.49 2.85 -5.90
C ALA A 15 7.75 1.34 -5.72
N THR A 16 8.94 0.96 -5.26
CA THR A 16 9.28 -0.45 -4.99
C THR A 16 8.46 -1.00 -3.82
N ALA A 17 8.29 -0.21 -2.76
CA ALA A 17 7.47 -0.59 -1.62
C ALA A 17 5.98 -0.70 -1.99
N ALA A 18 5.46 0.19 -2.83
CA ALA A 18 4.09 0.15 -3.32
C ALA A 18 3.77 -1.17 -4.03
N ARG A 19 4.68 -1.64 -4.89
CA ARG A 19 4.57 -2.95 -5.51
C ARG A 19 4.49 -4.07 -4.48
N LEU A 20 5.35 -4.06 -3.45
CA LEU A 20 5.34 -5.08 -2.38
C LEU A 20 4.04 -5.06 -1.56
N VAL A 21 3.46 -3.88 -1.34
CA VAL A 21 2.16 -3.75 -0.66
C VAL A 21 1.06 -4.38 -1.51
N VAL A 22 0.99 -4.03 -2.80
CA VAL A 22 -0.11 -4.46 -3.69
C VAL A 22 0.01 -5.94 -4.05
N GLU A 23 1.19 -6.41 -4.43
CA GLU A 23 1.37 -7.78 -4.93
C GLU A 23 1.55 -8.81 -3.82
N GLU A 24 2.23 -8.45 -2.73
CA GLU A 24 2.55 -9.38 -1.65
C GLU A 24 1.74 -9.13 -0.37
N GLY A 25 0.90 -8.10 -0.33
CA GLY A 25 0.09 -7.77 0.84
C GLY A 25 0.90 -7.32 2.05
N LEU A 26 2.12 -6.79 1.85
CA LEU A 26 2.95 -6.34 2.96
C LEU A 26 2.43 -5.04 3.59
N GLU A 27 2.54 -4.96 4.92
CA GLU A 27 2.36 -3.71 5.66
C GLU A 27 3.44 -2.68 5.29
N TYR A 28 3.12 -1.39 5.46
CA TYR A 28 3.96 -0.27 4.96
C TYR A 28 5.39 -0.28 5.53
N GLY A 29 5.55 -0.51 6.83
CA GLY A 29 6.87 -0.55 7.48
C GLY A 29 7.76 -1.66 6.92
N PRO A 30 7.32 -2.94 6.97
CA PRO A 30 8.01 -4.06 6.35
C PRO A 30 8.27 -3.88 4.84
N ALA A 31 7.31 -3.32 4.09
CA ALA A 31 7.45 -3.05 2.67
C ALA A 31 8.61 -2.08 2.39
N LYS A 32 8.70 -0.96 3.12
CA LYS A 32 9.82 0.01 3.00
C LYS A 32 11.17 -0.65 3.31
N GLN A 33 11.24 -1.44 4.38
CA GLN A 33 12.47 -2.14 4.76
C GLN A 33 12.90 -3.20 3.74
N ARG A 34 11.95 -3.89 3.12
CA ARG A 34 12.24 -4.88 2.07
C ARG A 34 12.61 -4.22 0.76
N ALA A 35 11.95 -3.12 0.37
CA ALA A 35 12.31 -2.31 -0.80
C ALA A 35 13.77 -1.84 -0.73
N LEU A 36 14.20 -1.32 0.43
CA LEU A 36 15.60 -0.96 0.66
C LEU A 36 16.58 -2.10 0.38
N LYS A 37 16.28 -3.30 0.88
CA LYS A 37 17.10 -4.49 0.68
C LYS A 37 17.14 -4.90 -0.80
N LEU A 38 16.02 -4.82 -1.51
CA LEU A 38 15.92 -5.15 -2.93
C LEU A 38 16.72 -4.17 -3.80
N LEU A 39 16.70 -2.87 -3.45
CA LEU A 39 17.48 -1.84 -4.12
C LEU A 39 18.97 -1.86 -3.74
N GLY A 40 19.43 -2.83 -2.95
CA GLY A 40 20.83 -2.99 -2.57
C GLY A 40 21.33 -2.00 -1.53
N HIS A 41 20.44 -1.23 -0.91
CA HIS A 41 20.82 -0.27 0.11
C HIS A 41 20.68 -0.85 1.52
N ARG A 42 21.80 -1.24 2.13
CA ARG A 42 21.87 -1.60 3.55
C ARG A 42 22.27 -0.40 4.39
N GLY A 43 21.43 0.00 5.34
CA GLY A 43 21.78 0.97 6.38
C GLY A 43 21.64 2.45 6.00
N LEU A 44 20.73 2.80 5.08
CA LEU A 44 20.38 4.21 4.82
C LEU A 44 19.85 4.89 6.09
N PRO A 45 20.18 6.17 6.33
CA PRO A 45 19.59 6.94 7.42
C PRO A 45 18.08 7.10 7.22
N ALA A 46 17.32 7.08 8.32
CA ALA A 46 15.86 7.12 8.30
C ALA A 46 15.24 8.30 7.53
N ARG A 47 16.01 9.38 7.31
CA ARG A 47 15.60 10.55 6.51
C ARG A 47 15.40 10.26 5.03
N ASP A 48 15.98 9.18 4.51
CA ASP A 48 15.86 8.80 3.10
C ASP A 48 14.70 7.81 2.86
N LEU A 49 14.05 7.32 3.93
CA LEU A 49 12.82 6.55 3.81
C LEU A 49 11.67 7.46 3.37
N PRO A 50 10.78 6.99 2.48
CA PRO A 50 9.55 7.71 2.20
C PRO A 50 8.65 7.77 3.44
N ASP A 51 7.90 8.87 3.58
CA ASP A 51 6.80 8.95 4.54
C ASP A 51 5.62 8.05 4.08
N ASN A 52 4.56 8.01 4.87
CA ASN A 52 3.39 7.18 4.53
C ASN A 52 2.56 7.80 3.41
N ASP A 53 2.52 9.13 3.31
CA ASP A 53 1.74 9.83 2.30
C ASP A 53 2.29 9.57 0.89
N LEU A 54 3.62 9.60 0.73
CA LEU A 54 4.28 9.27 -0.52
C LEU A 54 4.10 7.80 -0.88
N LEU A 55 4.23 6.90 0.10
CA LEU A 55 3.97 5.48 -0.16
C LEU A 55 2.52 5.24 -0.57
N GLU A 56 1.55 5.86 0.10
CA GLU A 56 0.14 5.73 -0.25
C GLU A 56 -0.16 6.27 -1.65
N TYR A 57 0.45 7.40 -2.02
CA TYR A 57 0.35 7.95 -3.37
C TYR A 57 0.87 6.96 -4.42
N GLU A 58 2.04 6.36 -4.18
CA GLU A 58 2.61 5.35 -5.09
C GLU A 58 1.79 4.06 -5.13
N VAL A 59 1.18 3.63 -4.02
CA VAL A 59 0.24 2.49 -3.99
C VAL A 59 -0.96 2.76 -4.88
N ARG A 60 -1.58 3.94 -4.77
CA ARG A 60 -2.71 4.33 -5.63
C ARG A 60 -2.28 4.36 -7.10
N THR A 61 -1.13 4.96 -7.39
CA THR A 61 -0.56 5.03 -8.74
C THR A 61 -0.31 3.63 -9.31
N TYR A 62 0.23 2.70 -8.51
CA TYR A 62 0.45 1.32 -8.93
C TYR A 62 -0.86 0.60 -9.27
N ILE A 63 -1.87 0.73 -8.41
CA ILE A 63 -3.21 0.15 -8.64
C ILE A 63 -3.84 0.72 -9.91
N GLU A 64 -3.73 2.03 -10.14
CA GLU A 64 -4.24 2.68 -11.35
C GLU A 64 -3.51 2.20 -12.62
N LEU A 65 -2.20 1.99 -12.55
CA LEU A 65 -1.41 1.57 -13.71
C LEU A 65 -1.55 0.08 -14.03
N PHE A 66 -1.65 -0.78 -13.02
CA PHE A 66 -1.52 -2.23 -13.19
C PHE A 66 -2.78 -3.03 -12.80
N CYS A 67 -3.70 -2.45 -12.02
CA CYS A 67 -4.87 -3.14 -11.47
C CYS A 67 -6.21 -2.46 -11.81
N ALA A 68 -6.23 -1.45 -12.69
CA ALA A 68 -7.42 -0.63 -12.97
C ALA A 68 -8.66 -1.42 -13.42
N GLU A 69 -8.49 -2.52 -14.16
CA GLU A 69 -9.61 -3.31 -14.68
C GLU A 69 -10.17 -4.31 -13.65
N THR A 70 -9.38 -4.72 -12.67
CA THR A 70 -9.73 -5.74 -11.69
C THR A 70 -10.28 -5.12 -10.41
N GLN A 71 -9.65 -4.02 -9.95
CA GLN A 71 -9.95 -3.37 -8.67
C GLN A 71 -11.43 -2.99 -8.48
N PRO A 72 -12.13 -2.37 -9.47
CA PRO A 72 -13.51 -1.93 -9.25
C PRO A 72 -14.47 -3.11 -9.05
N ARG A 73 -14.25 -4.21 -9.77
CA ARG A 73 -15.08 -5.41 -9.68
C ARG A 73 -14.84 -6.16 -8.37
N GLU A 74 -13.58 -6.30 -7.95
CA GLU A 74 -13.24 -6.92 -6.67
C GLU A 74 -13.79 -6.12 -5.49
N LEU A 75 -13.65 -4.79 -5.53
CA LEU A 75 -14.19 -3.92 -4.49
C LEU A 75 -15.71 -3.97 -4.42
N ALA A 76 -16.41 -4.08 -5.56
CA ALA A 76 -17.85 -4.29 -5.59
C ALA A 76 -18.23 -5.63 -4.94
N ALA A 77 -17.56 -6.73 -5.31
CA ALA A 77 -17.79 -8.04 -4.73
C ALA A 77 -17.55 -8.07 -3.20
N LEU A 78 -16.47 -7.44 -2.72
CA LEU A 78 -16.18 -7.34 -1.28
C LEU A 78 -17.27 -6.55 -0.52
N ARG A 79 -17.80 -5.48 -1.13
CA ARG A 79 -18.90 -4.70 -0.55
C ARG A 79 -20.20 -5.50 -0.48
N GLU A 80 -20.52 -6.27 -1.52
CA GLU A 80 -21.67 -7.17 -1.52
C GLU A 80 -21.57 -8.21 -0.39
N VAL A 81 -20.39 -8.83 -0.22
CA VAL A 81 -20.13 -9.77 0.88
C VAL A 81 -20.27 -9.10 2.25
N ALA A 82 -19.72 -7.90 2.44
CA ALA A 82 -19.83 -7.17 3.69
C ALA A 82 -21.28 -6.84 4.06
N LEU A 83 -22.09 -6.40 3.09
CA LEU A 83 -23.52 -6.10 3.27
C LEU A 83 -24.32 -7.38 3.60
N ALA A 84 -24.04 -8.49 2.92
CA ALA A 84 -24.67 -9.78 3.21
C ALA A 84 -24.29 -10.30 4.61
N GLY A 85 -23.01 -10.25 4.96
CA GLY A 85 -22.49 -10.70 6.25
C GLY A 85 -22.99 -9.87 7.44
N TRP A 86 -23.13 -8.56 7.27
CA TRP A 86 -23.72 -7.68 8.30
C TRP A 86 -25.17 -8.02 8.62
N SER A 87 -25.92 -8.52 7.64
CA SER A 87 -27.32 -8.92 7.82
C SER A 87 -27.49 -10.19 8.67
N GLY A 88 -26.42 -10.98 8.83
CA GLY A 88 -26.40 -12.25 9.58
C GLY A 88 -25.45 -12.29 10.77
N TRP A 89 -24.77 -11.18 11.11
CA TRP A 89 -23.80 -11.16 12.20
C TRP A 89 -24.50 -11.07 13.57
N PRO A 90 -24.31 -12.03 14.50
CA PRO A 90 -24.92 -11.95 15.83
C PRO A 90 -24.40 -10.73 16.60
N SER A 91 -25.29 -10.03 17.30
CA SER A 91 -25.00 -8.78 18.01
C SER A 91 -23.93 -8.87 19.11
N SER A 92 -23.44 -10.07 19.44
CA SER A 92 -22.43 -10.32 20.48
C SER A 92 -21.01 -9.92 20.11
N ALA A 93 -20.69 -9.65 18.85
CA ALA A 93 -19.32 -9.26 18.44
C ALA A 93 -19.14 -7.73 18.27
N ARG A 94 -19.94 -6.93 19.00
CA ARG A 94 -19.90 -5.45 19.00
C ARG A 94 -19.56 -4.87 20.39
N THR A 95 -18.81 -5.60 21.21
CA THR A 95 -18.22 -5.13 22.48
C THR A 95 -16.78 -4.68 22.28
#